data_AF-A0A0F9UDR6-F1
#
_entry.id   AF-A0A0F9UDR6-F1
#
_cell.length_a   1.000
_cell.length_b   1.000
_cell.length_c   1.000
_cell.angle_alpha   90.00
_cell.angle_beta   90.00
_cell.angle_gamma   90.00
#
_symmetry.space_group_name_H-M   'P 1'
#
loop_
_entity.id
_entity.type
_entity.pdbx_description
1 polymer ?
#
loop_
_entity_poly.entity_id
_entity_poly.type
_entity_poly.pdbx_seq_one_letter_code
_entity_poly.pdbx_strand_id
1 'polypeptide(L)'
;MSNFQISITNPTTGLADITDSNDVMTIVDHSNYDDASPEAGHSQTDFDAFRKLRITLPTGTVYLFSSEYPTDGDITLDVPNGSSLPMSTAYSYTTGDGRYIIELFALPTWGVGYAYLVATTPYVVHLGVLYKCLQDSTGDTPASSPTFWEVVSDMDDLPAKYQLTKNVTITSDMAELWARLEYIANCVNNDIGCAWEQLFRDPFWIDAVRLCQAMSAIPILMNVDAWDEINANINMSKEIAVKYGY
;
A
#
# COMPACT_ATOMS: atom_id res chain seq x y z
N MET A 1 12.58 17.78 -17.79
CA MET A 1 11.21 17.31 -17.49
C MET A 1 11.16 17.12 -15.98
N SER A 2 10.04 17.48 -15.34
CA SER A 2 9.85 17.20 -13.91
C SER A 2 9.82 15.68 -13.72
N ASN A 3 10.64 15.14 -12.82
CA ASN A 3 10.78 13.69 -12.66
C ASN A 3 10.25 13.17 -11.33
N PHE A 4 9.52 13.97 -10.54
CA PHE A 4 8.90 13.42 -9.34
C PHE A 4 7.97 12.27 -9.72
N GLN A 5 8.11 11.18 -8.98
CA GLN A 5 7.36 9.97 -9.12
C GLN A 5 7.19 9.37 -7.74
N ILE A 6 5.95 9.31 -7.32
CA ILE A 6 5.57 8.60 -6.12
C ILE A 6 5.81 7.09 -6.31
N SER A 7 6.37 6.43 -5.30
CA SER A 7 6.74 5.02 -5.41
C SER A 7 6.79 4.35 -4.05
N ILE A 8 6.23 3.15 -3.97
CA ILE A 8 6.56 2.17 -2.93
C ILE A 8 7.33 0.99 -3.49
N THR A 9 7.77 1.08 -4.75
CA THR A 9 8.52 0.01 -5.41
C THR A 9 9.96 0.04 -4.94
N ASN A 10 10.44 -1.07 -4.39
CA ASN A 10 11.84 -1.23 -4.01
C ASN A 10 12.72 -1.18 -5.28
N PRO A 11 13.71 -0.27 -5.36
CA PRO A 11 14.51 -0.09 -6.57
C PRO A 11 15.45 -1.28 -6.87
N THR A 12 15.70 -2.15 -5.89
CA THR A 12 16.55 -3.34 -6.05
C THR A 12 15.75 -4.54 -6.58
N THR A 13 14.53 -4.75 -6.09
CA THR A 13 13.72 -5.91 -6.45
C THR A 13 12.70 -5.63 -7.56
N GLY A 14 12.33 -4.36 -7.76
CA GLY A 14 11.26 -3.96 -8.68
C GLY A 14 9.85 -4.33 -8.19
N LEU A 15 9.71 -4.75 -6.94
CA LEU A 15 8.44 -5.13 -6.31
C LEU A 15 8.00 -4.08 -5.29
N ALA A 16 6.73 -4.07 -4.91
CA ALA A 16 6.25 -3.23 -3.81
C ALA A 16 6.99 -3.59 -2.52
N ASP A 17 7.53 -2.59 -1.83
CA ASP A 17 8.27 -2.72 -0.58
C ASP A 17 7.29 -2.65 0.59
N ILE A 18 6.48 -3.70 0.67
CA ILE A 18 5.51 -3.91 1.72
C ILE A 18 5.82 -5.25 2.35
N THR A 19 6.04 -5.22 3.66
CA THR A 19 6.33 -6.42 4.46
C THR A 19 5.26 -6.62 5.51
N ASP A 20 5.05 -7.88 5.87
CA ASP A 20 4.09 -8.28 6.89
C ASP A 20 4.82 -9.12 7.94
N SER A 21 4.71 -8.71 9.20
CA SER A 21 5.30 -9.44 10.33
C SER A 21 4.61 -9.07 11.63
N ASN A 22 4.22 -10.08 12.43
CA ASN A 22 3.62 -9.90 13.75
C ASN A 22 2.40 -8.95 13.73
N ASP A 23 1.45 -9.17 12.82
CA ASP A 23 0.23 -8.36 12.63
C ASP A 23 0.50 -6.89 12.28
N VAL A 24 1.71 -6.60 11.79
CA VAL A 24 2.13 -5.28 11.35
C VAL A 24 2.51 -5.32 9.88
N MET A 25 1.76 -4.58 9.09
CA MET A 25 2.12 -4.25 7.72
C MET A 25 3.05 -3.03 7.75
N THR A 26 4.25 -3.18 7.18
CA THR A 26 5.21 -2.09 7.02
C THR A 26 5.28 -1.70 5.56
N ILE A 27 5.00 -0.43 5.27
CA ILE A 27 4.97 0.14 3.92
C ILE A 27 6.13 1.12 3.79
N VAL A 28 6.97 0.91 2.78
CA VAL A 28 8.16 1.74 2.56
C VAL A 28 7.97 2.64 1.35
N ASP A 29 8.12 3.95 1.56
CA ASP A 29 8.02 5.00 0.56
C ASP A 29 9.41 5.29 -0.04
N HIS A 30 9.53 4.96 -1.32
CA HIS A 30 10.69 5.15 -2.19
C HIS A 30 10.50 6.29 -3.19
N SER A 31 9.56 7.20 -2.96
CA SER A 31 9.33 8.34 -3.84
C SER A 31 10.58 9.22 -3.92
N ASN A 32 10.87 9.73 -5.11
CA ASN A 32 12.07 10.52 -5.38
C ASN A 32 11.84 12.00 -5.07
N TYR A 33 11.71 12.33 -3.79
CA TYR A 33 11.61 13.71 -3.31
C TYR A 33 12.87 14.58 -3.56
N ASP A 34 13.84 14.11 -4.36
CA ASP A 34 15.16 14.71 -4.47
C ASP A 34 15.23 16.00 -5.31
N ASP A 35 16.21 16.83 -4.96
CA ASP A 35 16.49 18.12 -5.60
C ASP A 35 17.21 17.97 -6.97
N ALA A 36 17.61 16.75 -7.35
CA ALA A 36 18.34 16.51 -8.60
C ALA A 36 17.39 16.42 -9.80
N SER A 37 16.10 16.19 -9.58
CA SER A 37 15.06 16.25 -10.62
C SER A 37 13.73 16.81 -10.10
N PRO A 38 13.71 18.07 -9.67
CA PRO A 38 12.65 18.60 -8.84
C PRO A 38 11.33 18.74 -9.60
N GLU A 39 10.21 18.45 -8.93
CA GLU A 39 8.88 18.76 -9.45
C GLU A 39 8.74 20.27 -9.55
N ALA A 40 8.78 20.84 -10.77
CA ALA A 40 8.70 22.29 -10.96
C ALA A 40 9.71 23.14 -10.14
N GLY A 41 10.84 22.55 -9.72
CA GLY A 41 11.84 23.23 -8.88
C GLY A 41 11.65 23.04 -7.37
N HIS A 42 10.63 22.29 -6.94
CA HIS A 42 10.37 21.98 -5.54
C HIS A 42 11.47 21.14 -4.90
N SER A 43 11.81 21.49 -3.67
CA SER A 43 12.71 20.70 -2.83
C SER A 43 11.94 19.62 -2.06
N GLN A 44 12.68 18.70 -1.43
CA GLN A 44 12.10 17.67 -0.56
C GLN A 44 11.14 18.23 0.50
N THR A 45 11.46 19.37 1.10
CA THR A 45 10.65 20.00 2.16
C THR A 45 9.31 20.51 1.67
N ASP A 46 9.17 20.76 0.37
CA ASP A 46 7.91 21.26 -0.17
C ASP A 46 6.80 20.19 -0.12
N PHE A 47 7.15 18.91 0.04
CA PHE A 47 6.21 17.78 0.13
C PHE A 47 5.70 17.50 1.56
N ASP A 48 6.12 18.28 2.56
CA ASP A 48 5.71 18.05 3.96
C ASP A 48 4.24 18.32 4.21
N ALA A 49 3.64 19.27 3.47
CA ALA A 49 2.27 19.69 3.74
C ALA A 49 1.23 18.66 3.28
N PHE A 50 1.51 17.92 2.20
CA PHE A 50 0.56 16.96 1.63
C PHE A 50 1.25 15.65 1.31
N ARG A 51 1.27 14.76 2.31
CA ARG A 51 1.59 13.35 2.15
C ARG A 51 0.53 12.53 2.86
N LYS A 52 -0.08 11.58 2.15
CA LYS A 52 -1.17 10.76 2.67
C LYS A 52 -0.99 9.31 2.28
N LEU A 53 -1.34 8.41 3.19
CA LEU A 53 -1.34 6.97 2.97
C LEU A 53 -2.72 6.44 3.35
N ARG A 54 -3.48 5.98 2.37
CA ARG A 54 -4.81 5.39 2.53
C ARG A 54 -4.71 3.87 2.43
N ILE A 55 -5.28 3.18 3.41
CA ILE A 55 -5.30 1.72 3.51
C ILE A 55 -6.76 1.27 3.51
N THR A 56 -7.18 0.54 2.49
CA THR A 56 -8.48 -0.14 2.45
C THR A 56 -8.29 -1.59 2.88
N LEU A 57 -9.00 -1.99 3.92
CA LEU A 57 -8.95 -3.31 4.53
C LEU A 57 -9.77 -4.32 3.72
N PRO A 58 -9.58 -5.63 3.95
CA PRO A 58 -10.41 -6.67 3.33
C PRO A 58 -11.92 -6.50 3.60
N THR A 59 -12.27 -5.85 4.71
CA THR A 59 -13.66 -5.54 5.09
C THR A 59 -14.26 -4.37 4.31
N GLY A 60 -13.44 -3.63 3.55
CA GLY A 60 -13.81 -2.37 2.90
C GLY A 60 -13.67 -1.14 3.81
N THR A 61 -13.30 -1.32 5.08
CA THR A 61 -12.97 -0.19 5.97
C THR A 61 -11.75 0.54 5.42
N VAL A 62 -11.73 1.87 5.53
CA VAL A 62 -10.62 2.72 5.07
C VAL A 62 -9.98 3.39 6.27
N TYR A 63 -8.65 3.37 6.33
CA TYR A 63 -7.83 4.15 7.26
C TYR A 63 -6.97 5.13 6.48
N LEU A 64 -6.86 6.37 6.98
CA LEU A 64 -6.08 7.42 6.36
C LEU A 64 -5.00 7.92 7.33
N PHE A 65 -3.74 7.71 6.96
CA PHE A 65 -2.62 8.39 7.58
C PHE A 65 -2.36 9.69 6.83
N SER A 66 -2.19 10.79 7.55
CA SER A 66 -2.02 12.11 6.93
C SER A 66 -0.94 12.95 7.62
N SER A 67 -0.20 13.71 6.81
CA SER A 67 0.70 14.77 7.26
C SER A 67 -0.04 15.93 7.91
N GLU A 68 -1.34 16.12 7.62
CA GLU A 68 -2.14 17.22 8.17
C GLU A 68 -2.94 16.82 9.44
N TYR A 69 -2.74 15.60 9.98
CA TYR A 69 -3.36 15.16 11.23
C TYR A 69 -3.10 16.13 12.39
N PRO A 70 -4.10 16.46 13.24
CA PRO A 70 -5.45 15.90 13.28
C PRO A 70 -6.48 16.66 12.45
N THR A 71 -6.05 17.53 11.52
CA THR A 71 -6.96 18.30 10.65
C THR A 71 -7.69 17.37 9.69
N ASP A 72 -6.99 16.34 9.21
CA ASP A 72 -7.57 15.23 8.46
C ASP A 72 -6.84 13.90 8.78
N GLY A 73 -7.44 12.79 8.38
CA GLY A 73 -6.94 11.46 8.66
C GLY A 73 -7.15 10.98 10.10
N ASP A 74 -6.82 9.71 10.30
CA ASP A 74 -6.99 8.98 11.56
C ASP A 74 -5.70 8.98 12.40
N ILE A 75 -4.54 9.08 11.73
CA ILE A 75 -3.21 8.91 12.34
C ILE A 75 -2.20 9.85 11.66
N THR A 76 -1.24 10.36 12.44
CA THR A 76 -0.09 11.12 11.93
C THR A 76 0.76 10.27 10.98
N LEU A 77 1.16 10.86 9.86
CA LEU A 77 2.10 10.29 8.92
C LEU A 77 3.42 11.07 8.94
N ASP A 78 4.55 10.35 8.96
CA ASP A 78 5.87 10.97 8.82
C ASP A 78 6.00 11.64 7.44
N VAL A 79 6.74 12.75 7.39
CA VAL A 79 6.95 13.57 6.18
C VAL A 79 8.40 13.52 5.72
N PRO A 80 8.70 13.83 4.44
CA PRO A 80 10.06 13.73 3.91
C PRO A 80 11.09 14.54 4.69
N ASN A 81 10.78 15.77 5.10
CA ASN A 81 11.70 16.59 5.86
C ASN A 81 11.97 16.03 7.26
N GLY A 82 13.25 15.97 7.63
CA GLY A 82 13.68 15.39 8.90
C GLY A 82 13.65 13.86 8.94
N SER A 83 13.14 13.19 7.89
CA SER A 83 13.15 11.74 7.75
C SER A 83 14.32 11.26 6.88
N SER A 84 14.89 10.11 7.22
CA SER A 84 15.81 9.40 6.32
C SER A 84 15.00 8.69 5.23
N LEU A 85 15.23 9.02 3.96
CA LEU A 85 14.66 8.29 2.84
C LEU A 85 15.37 6.93 2.65
N PRO A 86 14.66 5.84 2.31
CA PRO A 86 13.20 5.75 2.17
C PRO A 86 12.46 5.77 3.52
N MET A 87 11.25 6.32 3.55
CA MET A 87 10.45 6.41 4.79
C MET A 87 9.65 5.14 5.02
N SER A 88 9.42 4.76 6.27
CA SER A 88 8.66 3.57 6.62
C SER A 88 7.43 3.94 7.45
N THR A 89 6.28 3.35 7.12
CA THR A 89 5.03 3.51 7.87
C THR A 89 4.52 2.14 8.28
N ALA A 90 4.27 1.96 9.58
CA ALA A 90 3.75 0.73 10.13
C ALA A 90 2.24 0.86 10.40
N TYR A 91 1.47 -0.14 9.97
CA TYR A 91 0.05 -0.29 10.25
C TYR A 91 -0.18 -1.62 10.96
N SER A 92 -0.57 -1.55 12.24
CA SER A 92 -1.04 -2.72 12.98
C SER A 92 -2.48 -3.03 12.57
N TYR A 93 -2.70 -4.21 12.00
CA TYR A 93 -4.02 -4.65 11.56
C TYR A 93 -4.58 -5.72 12.49
N THR A 94 -5.91 -5.79 12.60
CA THR A 94 -6.62 -6.83 13.37
C THR A 94 -7.59 -7.64 12.51
N THR A 95 -7.74 -7.26 11.23
CA THR A 95 -8.61 -7.93 10.27
C THR A 95 -8.06 -9.25 9.75
N GLY A 96 -6.78 -9.53 9.99
CA GLY A 96 -6.11 -10.75 9.53
C GLY A 96 -5.94 -10.83 8.02
N ASP A 97 -5.98 -12.05 7.51
CA ASP A 97 -5.77 -12.36 6.09
C ASP A 97 -6.77 -11.70 5.14
N GLY A 98 -6.25 -11.23 4.01
CA GLY A 98 -7.05 -10.68 2.92
C GLY A 98 -6.29 -9.79 1.96
N ARG A 99 -7.04 -9.24 1.01
CA ARG A 99 -6.56 -8.18 0.10
C ARG A 99 -6.66 -6.82 0.79
N TYR A 100 -5.54 -6.14 0.86
CA TYR A 100 -5.43 -4.75 1.27
C TYR A 100 -5.12 -3.88 0.04
N ILE A 101 -5.72 -2.69 -0.01
CA ILE A 101 -5.43 -1.70 -1.07
C ILE A 101 -4.70 -0.54 -0.40
N ILE A 102 -3.48 -0.28 -0.86
CA ILE A 102 -2.59 0.74 -0.33
C ILE A 102 -2.47 1.84 -1.36
N GLU A 103 -2.75 3.05 -0.94
CA GLU A 103 -2.71 4.23 -1.80
C GLU A 103 -1.84 5.29 -1.16
N LEU A 104 -0.79 5.68 -1.86
CA LEU A 104 0.12 6.73 -1.42
C LEU A 104 -0.14 7.97 -2.28
N PHE A 105 -0.19 9.13 -1.63
CA PHE A 105 -0.38 10.44 -2.24
C PHE A 105 0.68 11.40 -1.74
N ALA A 106 1.24 12.21 -2.64
CA ALA A 106 2.20 13.24 -2.29
C ALA A 106 2.13 14.40 -3.28
N LEU A 107 2.07 15.62 -2.77
CA LEU A 107 2.07 16.85 -3.57
C LEU A 107 2.99 17.89 -2.95
N PRO A 108 3.71 18.67 -3.76
CA PRO A 108 4.47 19.79 -3.24
C PRO A 108 3.55 20.97 -2.90
N THR A 109 4.00 21.79 -1.96
CA THR A 109 3.38 23.05 -1.59
C THR A 109 3.67 24.10 -2.65
N TRP A 110 2.66 24.87 -3.07
CA TRP A 110 2.86 25.98 -4.00
C TRP A 110 3.88 26.99 -3.46
N GLY A 111 4.78 27.45 -4.32
CA GLY A 111 5.76 28.48 -3.99
C GLY A 111 5.82 29.57 -5.05
N VAL A 112 5.93 30.82 -4.59
CA VAL A 112 5.88 32.02 -5.44
C VAL A 112 7.01 32.11 -6.47
N GLY A 113 8.17 31.51 -6.19
CA GLY A 113 9.36 31.57 -7.04
C GLY A 113 9.44 30.48 -8.11
N TYR A 114 8.54 29.50 -8.08
CA TYR A 114 8.60 28.35 -8.98
C TYR A 114 7.85 28.61 -10.29
N ALA A 115 8.38 28.03 -11.38
CA ALA A 115 7.78 28.10 -12.70
C ALA A 115 6.95 26.84 -12.95
N TYR A 116 5.64 26.99 -12.97
CA TYR A 116 4.68 25.92 -13.20
C TYR A 116 4.34 25.88 -14.69
N LEU A 117 4.70 24.79 -15.37
CA LEU A 117 4.47 24.64 -16.80
C LEU A 117 3.25 23.75 -17.08
N VAL A 118 2.28 24.23 -17.84
CA VAL A 118 1.06 23.45 -18.16
C VAL A 118 1.40 22.11 -18.82
N ALA A 119 2.49 22.07 -19.60
CA ALA A 119 2.97 20.88 -20.30
C ALA A 119 3.35 19.71 -19.37
N THR A 120 3.75 19.99 -18.12
CA THR A 120 4.02 18.95 -17.10
C THR A 120 2.83 18.74 -16.17
N THR A 121 1.74 19.49 -16.38
CA THR A 121 0.50 19.49 -15.60
C THR A 121 0.80 19.41 -14.10
N PRO A 122 1.50 20.39 -13.51
CA PRO A 122 1.87 20.36 -12.11
C PRO A 122 0.63 20.52 -11.24
N TYR A 123 0.62 19.78 -10.15
CA TYR A 123 -0.38 19.89 -9.09
C TYR A 123 0.36 20.33 -7.82
N VAL A 124 -0.29 21.17 -7.03
CA VAL A 124 0.27 21.73 -5.81
C VAL A 124 -0.79 21.80 -4.71
N VAL A 125 -0.36 21.80 -3.47
CA VAL A 125 -1.20 22.19 -2.33
C VAL A 125 -0.96 23.66 -1.98
N HIS A 126 -2.02 24.42 -1.75
CA HIS A 126 -1.93 25.79 -1.24
C HIS A 126 -3.02 26.02 -0.20
N LEU A 127 -2.60 26.29 1.04
CA LEU A 127 -3.49 26.48 2.19
C LEU A 127 -4.47 25.30 2.37
N GLY A 128 -3.98 24.07 2.25
CA GLY A 128 -4.77 22.83 2.42
C GLY A 128 -5.70 22.49 1.24
N VAL A 129 -5.66 23.27 0.15
CA VAL A 129 -6.47 23.02 -1.05
C VAL A 129 -5.57 22.56 -2.20
N LEU A 130 -6.04 21.55 -2.94
CA LEU A 130 -5.36 21.01 -4.10
C LEU A 130 -5.66 21.85 -5.34
N TYR A 131 -4.63 22.16 -6.11
CA TYR A 131 -4.74 22.91 -7.35
C TYR A 131 -4.00 22.24 -8.50
N LYS A 132 -4.55 22.39 -9.69
CA LYS A 132 -3.96 22.01 -10.97
C LYS A 132 -3.64 23.26 -11.78
N CYS A 133 -2.46 23.30 -12.36
CA CYS A 133 -2.06 24.37 -13.27
C CYS A 133 -2.74 24.24 -14.65
N LEU A 134 -3.39 25.32 -15.10
CA LEU A 134 -4.11 25.43 -16.38
C LEU A 134 -3.29 26.10 -17.47
N GLN A 135 -2.36 26.98 -17.11
CA GLN A 135 -1.51 27.77 -18.00
C GLN A 135 -0.18 28.04 -17.32
N ASP A 136 0.89 28.20 -18.10
CA ASP A 136 2.21 28.53 -17.54
C ASP A 136 2.11 29.70 -16.55
N SER A 137 2.61 29.49 -15.33
CA SER A 137 2.37 30.35 -14.18
C SER A 137 3.65 30.49 -13.36
N THR A 138 4.01 31.72 -13.02
CA THR A 138 5.10 32.03 -12.07
C THR A 138 4.64 33.17 -11.17
N GLY A 139 4.55 32.91 -9.87
CA GLY A 139 4.10 33.90 -8.89
C GLY A 139 2.58 34.11 -8.82
N ASP A 140 1.80 33.55 -9.75
CA ASP A 140 0.34 33.58 -9.69
C ASP A 140 -0.17 32.66 -8.58
N THR A 141 -0.75 33.24 -7.53
CA THR A 141 -1.24 32.50 -6.35
C THR A 141 -2.52 31.71 -6.66
N PRO A 142 -2.58 30.40 -6.36
CA PRO A 142 -3.68 29.54 -6.81
C PRO A 142 -5.08 30.00 -6.42
N ALA A 143 -5.27 30.38 -5.17
CA ALA A 143 -6.56 30.79 -4.63
C ALA A 143 -7.11 32.10 -5.25
N SER A 144 -6.24 32.96 -5.81
CA SER A 144 -6.63 34.27 -6.36
C SER A 144 -6.49 34.37 -7.88
N SER A 145 -5.97 33.33 -8.54
CA SER A 145 -5.63 33.35 -9.96
C SER A 145 -6.33 32.22 -10.72
N PRO A 146 -7.67 32.23 -10.84
CA PRO A 146 -8.44 31.15 -11.46
C PRO A 146 -8.18 30.96 -12.96
N THR A 147 -7.54 31.93 -13.62
CA THR A 147 -7.07 31.78 -15.01
C THR A 147 -5.92 30.78 -15.15
N PHE A 148 -5.13 30.63 -14.08
CA PHE A 148 -3.92 29.81 -14.04
C PHE A 148 -4.10 28.54 -13.23
N TRP A 149 -5.06 28.52 -12.30
CA TRP A 149 -5.23 27.42 -11.36
C TRP A 149 -6.69 27.00 -11.25
N GLU A 150 -6.90 25.69 -11.22
CA GLU A 150 -8.19 25.05 -10.97
C GLU A 150 -8.13 24.25 -9.67
N VAL A 151 -9.17 24.34 -8.85
CA VAL A 151 -9.29 23.51 -7.65
C VAL A 151 -9.53 22.06 -8.05
N VAL A 152 -8.80 21.15 -7.43
CA VAL A 152 -9.00 19.70 -7.54
C VAL A 152 -9.82 19.25 -6.34
N SER A 153 -11.01 18.70 -6.61
CA SER A 153 -11.97 18.33 -5.57
C SER A 153 -11.67 16.99 -4.90
N ASP A 154 -10.96 16.10 -5.59
CA ASP A 154 -10.66 14.75 -5.13
C ASP A 154 -9.19 14.41 -5.37
N MET A 155 -8.52 13.84 -4.37
CA MET A 155 -7.14 13.37 -4.52
C MET A 155 -7.05 12.13 -5.44
N ASP A 156 -8.16 11.43 -5.65
CA ASP A 156 -8.24 10.27 -6.55
C ASP A 156 -8.13 10.68 -8.04
N ASP A 157 -8.34 11.97 -8.34
CA ASP A 157 -8.17 12.54 -9.68
C ASP A 157 -6.72 12.91 -10.02
N LEU A 158 -5.78 12.74 -9.08
CA LEU A 158 -4.38 13.11 -9.30
C LEU A 158 -3.72 12.24 -10.39
N PRO A 159 -2.73 12.73 -11.15
CA PRO A 159 -1.98 11.87 -12.07
C PRO A 159 -1.08 10.89 -11.32
N ALA A 160 -0.74 9.77 -11.96
CA ALA A 160 0.06 8.67 -11.40
C ALA A 160 1.47 9.05 -10.88
N LYS A 161 1.95 10.27 -11.18
CA LYS A 161 3.18 10.80 -10.58
C LYS A 161 3.00 11.23 -9.12
N TYR A 162 1.79 11.60 -8.71
CA TYR A 162 1.42 12.04 -7.35
C TYR A 162 0.55 11.06 -6.60
N GLN A 163 0.01 10.04 -7.28
CA GLN A 163 -0.73 8.97 -6.64
C GLN A 163 -0.28 7.59 -7.13
N LEU A 164 -0.27 6.63 -6.21
CA LEU A 164 -0.02 5.23 -6.51
C LEU A 164 -0.98 4.35 -5.74
N THR A 165 -1.65 3.46 -6.44
CA THR A 165 -2.44 2.36 -5.86
C THR A 165 -1.68 1.05 -5.99
N LYS A 166 -1.56 0.30 -4.89
CA LYS A 166 -1.03 -1.06 -4.87
C LYS A 166 -1.93 -1.99 -4.07
N ASN A 167 -2.12 -3.18 -4.61
CA ASN A 167 -2.82 -4.25 -3.93
C ASN A 167 -1.79 -5.15 -3.26
N VAL A 168 -2.07 -5.53 -2.02
CA VAL A 168 -1.24 -6.44 -1.22
C VAL A 168 -2.12 -7.54 -0.67
N THR A 169 -1.56 -8.74 -0.58
CA THR A 169 -2.22 -9.87 0.07
C THR A 169 -1.49 -10.18 1.37
N ILE A 170 -2.25 -10.24 2.47
CA ILE A 170 -1.78 -10.75 3.75
C ILE A 170 -2.29 -12.19 3.92
N THR A 171 -1.40 -13.09 4.32
CA THR A 171 -1.65 -14.54 4.44
C THR A 171 -1.01 -15.14 5.71
N SER A 172 -0.75 -14.31 6.71
CA SER A 172 -0.11 -14.70 7.97
C SER A 172 -0.95 -15.72 8.73
N ASP A 173 -2.26 -15.52 8.84
CA ASP A 173 -3.17 -16.45 9.53
C ASP A 173 -3.26 -17.79 8.79
N MET A 174 -3.30 -17.75 7.45
CA MET A 174 -3.29 -18.93 6.60
C MET A 174 -2.00 -19.74 6.75
N ALA A 175 -0.85 -19.07 6.87
CA ALA A 175 0.43 -19.71 7.11
C ALA A 175 0.50 -20.36 8.51
N GLU A 176 -0.01 -19.67 9.53
CA GLU A 176 -0.13 -20.23 10.89
C GLU A 176 -1.04 -21.46 10.91
N LEU A 177 -2.21 -21.37 10.27
CA LEU A 177 -3.15 -22.47 10.16
C LEU A 177 -2.51 -23.69 9.48
N TRP A 178 -1.82 -23.48 8.35
CA TRP A 178 -1.08 -24.54 7.67
C TRP A 178 -0.09 -25.24 8.60
N ALA A 179 0.76 -24.46 9.29
CA ALA A 179 1.76 -25.00 10.20
C ALA A 179 1.13 -25.80 11.35
N ARG A 180 -0.02 -25.33 11.87
CA ARG A 180 -0.76 -26.00 12.94
C ARG A 180 -1.36 -27.33 12.47
N LEU A 181 -1.95 -27.37 11.28
CA LEU A 181 -2.53 -28.61 10.73
C LEU A 181 -1.44 -29.64 10.43
N GLU A 182 -0.30 -29.23 9.87
CA GLU A 182 0.84 -30.13 9.69
C GLU A 182 1.34 -30.67 11.03
N TYR A 183 1.50 -29.82 12.05
CA TYR A 183 1.92 -30.27 13.38
C TYR A 183 0.97 -31.33 13.96
N ILE A 184 -0.35 -31.16 13.81
CA ILE A 184 -1.32 -32.11 14.34
C ILE A 184 -1.25 -33.45 13.61
N ALA A 185 -1.26 -33.43 12.28
CA ALA A 185 -1.12 -34.65 11.47
C ALA A 185 0.17 -35.41 11.82
N ASN A 186 1.26 -34.66 12.01
CA ASN A 186 2.60 -35.22 12.13
C ASN A 186 2.93 -35.69 13.55
N CYS A 187 2.60 -34.88 14.55
CA CYS A 187 3.07 -35.05 15.92
C CYS A 187 1.98 -35.51 16.89
N VAL A 188 0.72 -35.14 16.66
CA VAL A 188 -0.38 -35.45 17.59
C VAL A 188 -1.07 -36.75 17.22
N ASN A 189 -1.42 -36.91 15.94
CA ASN A 189 -2.06 -38.14 15.45
C ASN A 189 -1.05 -39.29 15.32
N ASN A 190 0.25 -38.96 15.28
CA ASN A 190 1.35 -39.91 15.13
C ASN A 190 1.21 -40.77 13.85
N ASP A 191 0.53 -40.23 12.85
CA ASP A 191 0.24 -40.91 11.57
C ASP A 191 1.46 -40.92 10.63
N ILE A 192 2.49 -40.10 10.90
CA ILE A 192 3.80 -40.27 10.26
C ILE A 192 4.57 -41.41 10.94
N GLY A 193 4.11 -42.63 10.68
CA GLY A 193 5.02 -43.77 10.49
C GLY A 193 5.48 -43.84 9.03
N CYS A 194 6.13 -44.94 8.64
CA CYS A 194 6.48 -45.22 7.23
C CYS A 194 5.26 -45.56 6.33
N ALA A 195 4.03 -45.44 6.82
CA ALA A 195 2.81 -45.81 6.12
C ALA A 195 2.18 -44.58 5.45
N TRP A 196 2.75 -44.19 4.30
CA TRP A 196 2.28 -43.05 3.51
C TRP A 196 0.77 -43.11 3.21
N GLU A 197 0.17 -44.30 3.16
CA GLU A 197 -1.26 -44.49 2.93
C GLU A 197 -2.15 -43.92 4.05
N GLN A 198 -1.64 -43.83 5.28
CA GLN A 198 -2.36 -43.26 6.43
C GLN A 198 -2.37 -41.73 6.35
N LEU A 199 -1.25 -41.14 5.93
CA LEU A 199 -1.12 -39.68 5.75
C LEU A 199 -2.13 -39.14 4.72
N PHE A 200 -2.35 -39.85 3.60
CA PHE A 200 -3.36 -39.46 2.60
C PHE A 200 -4.81 -39.64 3.05
N ARG A 201 -5.06 -40.21 4.24
CA ARG A 201 -6.39 -40.34 4.84
C ARG A 201 -6.61 -39.39 6.01
N ASP A 202 -5.54 -38.78 6.53
CA ASP A 202 -5.64 -37.82 7.62
C ASP A 202 -6.21 -36.48 7.11
N PRO A 203 -7.31 -35.98 7.70
CA PRO A 203 -7.97 -34.76 7.23
C PRO A 203 -7.14 -33.49 7.52
N PHE A 204 -6.33 -33.47 8.58
CA PHE A 204 -5.44 -32.33 8.88
C PHE A 204 -4.35 -32.23 7.81
N TRP A 205 -3.75 -33.35 7.42
CA TRP A 205 -2.76 -33.38 6.33
C TRP A 205 -3.37 -32.95 5.00
N ILE A 206 -4.53 -33.48 4.62
CA ILE A 206 -5.20 -33.12 3.36
C ILE A 206 -5.47 -31.62 3.31
N ASP A 207 -5.98 -31.03 4.39
CA ASP A 207 -6.26 -29.59 4.43
C ASP A 207 -4.99 -28.75 4.51
N ALA A 208 -3.94 -29.22 5.19
CA ALA A 208 -2.61 -28.58 5.15
C ALA A 208 -2.06 -28.53 3.71
N VAL A 209 -2.14 -29.63 2.95
CA VAL A 209 -1.70 -29.65 1.54
C VAL A 209 -2.52 -28.66 0.70
N ARG A 210 -3.84 -28.56 0.93
CA ARG A 210 -4.69 -27.57 0.24
C ARG A 210 -4.27 -26.14 0.55
N LEU A 211 -4.00 -25.82 1.81
CA LEU A 211 -3.51 -24.49 2.22
C LEU A 211 -2.16 -24.19 1.58
N CYS A 212 -1.22 -25.14 1.59
CA CYS A 212 0.09 -24.98 0.96
C CYS A 212 -0.02 -24.68 -0.55
N GLN A 213 -0.89 -25.39 -1.26
CA GLN A 213 -1.17 -25.15 -2.68
C GLN A 213 -1.78 -23.77 -2.92
N ALA A 214 -2.77 -23.38 -2.11
CA ALA A 214 -3.43 -22.09 -2.22
C ALA A 214 -2.47 -20.92 -1.91
N MET A 215 -1.63 -21.02 -0.87
CA MET A 215 -0.58 -20.05 -0.58
C MET A 215 0.43 -19.94 -1.74
N SER A 216 0.88 -21.08 -2.28
CA SER A 216 1.84 -21.11 -3.39
C SER A 216 1.26 -20.51 -4.68
N ALA A 217 -0.06 -20.53 -4.84
CA ALA A 217 -0.74 -19.93 -5.98
C ALA A 217 -0.86 -18.40 -5.88
N ILE A 218 -0.90 -17.82 -4.68
CA ILE A 218 -1.11 -16.37 -4.49
C ILE A 218 -0.11 -15.51 -5.26
N PRO A 219 1.22 -15.73 -5.20
CA PRO A 219 2.17 -14.94 -5.98
C PRO A 219 1.96 -15.05 -7.50
N ILE A 220 1.49 -16.21 -7.98
CA ILE A 220 1.20 -16.43 -9.42
C ILE A 220 -0.05 -15.64 -9.82
N LEU A 221 -1.11 -15.73 -9.00
CA LEU A 221 -2.37 -15.04 -9.23
C LEU A 221 -2.20 -13.52 -9.16
N MET A 222 -1.35 -13.02 -8.26
CA MET A 222 -1.02 -11.59 -8.16
C MET A 222 -0.37 -11.06 -9.46
N ASN A 223 0.48 -11.85 -10.12
CA ASN A 223 1.14 -11.45 -11.37
C ASN A 223 0.18 -11.32 -12.56
N VAL A 224 -1.02 -11.89 -12.46
CA VAL A 224 -2.06 -11.84 -13.50
C VAL A 224 -3.30 -11.08 -13.06
N ASP A 225 -3.22 -10.34 -11.94
CA ASP A 225 -4.31 -9.55 -11.36
C ASP A 225 -5.61 -10.37 -11.09
N ALA A 226 -5.47 -11.66 -10.79
CA ALA A 226 -6.57 -12.60 -10.51
C ALA A 226 -7.06 -12.48 -9.05
N TRP A 227 -7.60 -11.32 -8.71
CA TRP A 227 -7.96 -10.98 -7.33
C TRP A 227 -9.14 -11.77 -6.77
N ASP A 228 -10.07 -12.22 -7.61
CA ASP A 228 -11.20 -13.03 -7.18
C ASP A 228 -10.73 -14.42 -6.74
N GLU A 229 -9.78 -15.01 -7.46
CA GLU A 229 -9.15 -16.29 -7.14
C GLU A 229 -8.29 -16.21 -5.87
N ILE A 230 -7.56 -15.09 -5.68
CA ILE A 230 -6.82 -14.84 -4.43
C ILE A 230 -7.80 -14.81 -3.24
N ASN A 231 -8.90 -14.07 -3.37
CA ASN A 231 -9.92 -13.99 -2.33
C ASN A 231 -10.56 -15.36 -2.06
N ALA A 232 -10.79 -16.17 -3.10
CA ALA A 232 -11.29 -17.54 -2.95
C ALA A 232 -10.30 -18.42 -2.14
N ASN A 233 -9.00 -18.34 -2.42
CA ASN A 233 -7.96 -19.06 -1.68
C ASN A 233 -7.93 -18.67 -0.20
N ILE A 234 -8.05 -17.38 0.10
CA ILE A 234 -8.10 -16.86 1.48
C ILE A 234 -9.40 -17.28 2.18
N ASN A 235 -10.54 -17.24 1.49
CA ASN A 235 -11.79 -17.69 2.09
C ASN A 235 -11.79 -19.20 2.37
N MET A 236 -11.13 -19.99 1.53
CA MET A 236 -10.91 -21.42 1.81
C MET A 236 -10.12 -21.63 3.11
N SER A 237 -9.10 -20.81 3.40
CA SER A 237 -8.36 -20.93 4.67
C SER A 237 -9.26 -20.65 5.88
N LYS A 238 -10.12 -19.64 5.77
CA LYS A 238 -11.12 -19.29 6.79
C LYS A 238 -12.13 -20.43 7.01
N GLU A 239 -12.61 -21.08 5.95
CA GLU A 239 -13.49 -22.24 6.06
C GLU A 239 -12.80 -23.44 6.74
N ILE A 240 -11.51 -23.66 6.45
CA ILE A 240 -10.71 -24.71 7.10
C ILE A 240 -10.50 -24.38 8.59
N ALA A 241 -10.21 -23.12 8.95
CA ALA A 241 -10.09 -22.70 10.34
C ALA A 241 -11.37 -23.02 11.13
N VAL A 242 -12.54 -22.64 10.58
CA VAL A 242 -13.85 -22.92 11.17
C VAL A 242 -14.08 -24.42 11.36
N LYS A 243 -13.69 -25.26 10.40
CA LYS A 243 -13.82 -26.72 10.48
C LYS A 243 -13.11 -27.30 11.72
N TYR A 244 -11.97 -26.73 12.11
CA TYR A 244 -11.16 -27.22 13.23
C TYR A 244 -11.31 -26.40 14.52
N GLY A 245 -12.15 -25.37 14.52
CA GLY A 245 -12.43 -24.53 15.69
C GLY A 245 -11.27 -23.60 16.05
N TYR A 246 -10.62 -23.03 15.03
CA TYR A 246 -9.59 -22.00 15.17
C TYR A 246 -10.14 -20.61 14.84
#